data_AF-A0A6U2ZGG9-F1
#
_entry.id   AF-A0A6U2ZGG9-F1
#
_cell.length_a   1.000
_cell.length_b   1.000
_cell.length_c   1.000
_cell.angle_alpha   90.00
_cell.angle_beta   90.00
_cell.angle_gamma   90.00
#
_symmetry.space_group_name_H-M   'P 1'
#
loop_
_entity.id
_entity.type
_entity.pdbx_description
1 polymer ?
#
loop_
_entity_poly.entity_id
_entity_poly.type
_entity_poly.pdbx_seq_one_letter_code
_entity_poly.pdbx_strand_id
1 'polypeptide(L)'
;WMDSMCRHPYQMEWPDNPNQCPKLVPTADDPSVLRQISSIPVRIKYDETERLHYSMVHHYNEWYGAYWNATWPRVMVRYEDLIFHPRKVTQTVCECAGGRLTGSLPKGTLDENGQENRKANPSNKEVSEDDVEFYYVKESAKDNSAVHGRHKSGLLEAMLQYSRENRNHNMTKEDLDFTQQTLNPQLLDYFHYKTISAGV
;
A
#
# COMPACT_ATOMS: atom_id res chain seq x y z
N TRP A 1 -4.02 3.88 -3.59
CA TRP A 1 -3.49 2.60 -4.09
C TRP A 1 -3.25 2.63 -5.60
N MET A 2 -4.26 2.89 -6.45
CA MET A 2 -4.03 2.92 -7.90
C MET A 2 -3.04 4.01 -8.35
N ASP A 3 -3.15 5.23 -7.82
CA ASP A 3 -2.19 6.33 -8.09
C ASP A 3 -0.75 5.97 -7.69
N SER A 4 -0.57 5.30 -6.56
CA SER A 4 0.76 4.83 -6.13
C SER A 4 1.37 3.79 -7.08
N MET A 5 0.55 3.02 -7.80
CA MET A 5 1.05 2.04 -8.78
C MET A 5 1.65 2.74 -10.01
N CYS A 6 1.13 3.89 -10.46
CA CYS A 6 1.70 4.58 -11.63
C CYS A 6 3.13 5.09 -11.43
N ARG A 7 3.48 5.47 -10.20
CA ARG A 7 4.83 6.01 -9.93
C ARG A 7 5.88 4.92 -9.78
N HIS A 8 5.46 3.75 -9.33
CA HIS A 8 6.33 2.61 -9.10
C HIS A 8 5.61 1.37 -9.61
N PRO A 9 5.75 1.03 -10.91
CA PRO A 9 5.13 -0.17 -11.46
C PRO A 9 5.77 -1.41 -10.82
N TYR A 10 5.13 -1.93 -9.78
CA TYR A 10 5.56 -3.12 -9.07
C TYR A 10 5.07 -4.36 -9.83
N GLN A 11 5.75 -4.69 -10.95
CA GLN A 11 5.43 -5.81 -11.85
C GLN A 11 4.08 -5.71 -12.59
N MET A 12 3.40 -4.57 -12.48
CA MET A 12 2.19 -4.26 -13.24
C MET A 12 2.52 -3.35 -14.42
N GLU A 13 2.02 -3.67 -15.60
CA GLU A 13 2.24 -2.94 -16.85
C GLU A 13 0.90 -2.56 -17.50
N TRP A 14 0.77 -1.29 -17.86
CA TRP A 14 -0.38 -0.76 -18.61
C TRP A 14 0.09 0.43 -19.47
N PRO A 15 -0.71 0.87 -20.46
CA PRO A 15 -0.42 2.07 -21.23
C PRO A 15 -0.29 3.30 -20.32
N ASP A 16 0.91 3.86 -20.24
CA ASP A 16 1.19 5.06 -19.46
C ASP A 16 0.68 6.32 -20.18
N ASN A 17 0.25 7.30 -19.38
CA ASN A 17 -0.05 8.66 -19.83
C ASN A 17 0.42 9.64 -18.75
N PRO A 18 1.42 10.50 -19.04
CA PRO A 18 1.97 11.41 -18.04
C PRO A 18 0.95 12.41 -17.49
N ASN A 19 -0.15 12.65 -18.21
CA ASN A 19 -1.19 13.60 -17.83
C ASN A 19 -2.44 12.93 -17.24
N GLN A 20 -2.50 11.59 -17.23
CA GLN A 20 -3.66 10.85 -16.74
C GLN A 20 -3.20 9.56 -16.07
N CYS A 21 -3.29 9.54 -14.75
CA CYS A 21 -2.95 8.37 -13.95
C CYS A 21 -3.92 8.27 -12.75
N PRO A 22 -4.46 7.07 -12.49
CA PRO A 22 -4.44 5.90 -13.37
C PRO A 22 -5.31 6.10 -14.61
N LYS A 23 -4.86 5.60 -15.76
CA LYS A 23 -5.67 5.57 -16.99
C LYS A 23 -6.53 4.32 -17.00
N LEU A 24 -7.78 4.41 -16.51
CA LEU A 24 -8.64 3.24 -16.30
C LEU A 24 -9.54 2.97 -17.50
N VAL A 25 -9.95 4.03 -18.20
CA VAL A 25 -10.76 3.94 -19.41
C VAL A 25 -10.10 4.68 -20.59
N PRO A 26 -10.34 4.25 -21.85
CA PRO A 26 -9.88 5.01 -23.01
C PRO A 26 -10.49 6.41 -23.05
N THR A 27 -9.68 7.42 -23.35
CA THR A 27 -10.14 8.78 -23.66
C THR A 27 -10.33 8.93 -25.17
N ALA A 28 -11.08 9.95 -25.61
CA ALA A 28 -11.38 10.16 -27.04
C ALA A 28 -10.12 10.21 -27.94
N ASP A 29 -9.00 10.68 -27.40
CA ASP A 29 -7.72 10.81 -28.10
C ASP A 29 -6.87 9.52 -28.04
N ASP A 30 -7.36 8.47 -27.38
CA ASP A 30 -6.65 7.20 -27.25
C ASP A 30 -6.83 6.35 -28.51
N PRO A 31 -5.75 5.89 -29.17
CA PRO A 31 -5.82 4.90 -30.25
C PRO A 31 -6.62 3.64 -29.87
N SER A 32 -6.72 3.34 -28.57
CA SER A 32 -7.49 2.23 -28.02
C SER A 32 -9.00 2.37 -28.22
N VAL A 33 -9.54 3.58 -28.43
CA VAL A 33 -10.96 3.81 -28.76
C VAL A 33 -11.36 3.08 -30.04
N LEU A 34 -10.43 2.94 -30.99
CA LEU A 34 -10.66 2.20 -32.24
C LEU A 34 -10.95 0.72 -32.02
N ARG A 35 -10.65 0.18 -30.83
CA ARG A 35 -10.86 -1.23 -30.46
C ARG A 35 -12.14 -1.46 -29.66
N GLN A 36 -12.94 -0.43 -29.40
CA GLN A 36 -14.20 -0.50 -28.63
C GLN A 36 -14.04 -1.18 -27.25
N ILE A 37 -12.88 -1.01 -26.60
CA ILE A 37 -12.66 -1.58 -25.28
C ILE A 37 -13.27 -0.67 -24.20
N SER A 38 -13.91 -1.27 -23.19
CA SER A 38 -14.56 -0.54 -22.09
C SER A 38 -13.60 -0.12 -20.97
N SER A 39 -12.39 -0.67 -20.96
CA SER A 39 -11.37 -0.39 -19.95
C SER A 39 -9.96 -0.66 -20.47
N ILE A 40 -8.96 -0.06 -19.82
CA ILE A 40 -7.55 -0.24 -20.13
C ILE A 40 -7.03 -1.49 -19.40
N PRO A 41 -6.61 -2.55 -20.11
CA PRO A 41 -6.15 -3.78 -19.48
C PRO A 41 -4.80 -3.57 -18.79
N VAL A 42 -4.59 -4.31 -17.69
CA VAL A 42 -3.33 -4.35 -16.97
C VAL A 42 -2.72 -5.75 -17.05
N ARG A 43 -1.44 -5.82 -17.39
CA ARG A 43 -0.65 -7.05 -17.35
C ARG A 43 0.12 -7.09 -16.04
N ILE A 44 0.16 -8.25 -15.40
CA ILE A 44 0.87 -8.45 -14.14
C ILE A 44 1.80 -9.63 -14.29
N LYS A 45 3.08 -9.40 -14.00
CA LYS A 45 4.14 -10.40 -14.08
C LYS A 45 4.41 -10.99 -12.70
N TYR A 46 3.97 -12.22 -12.49
CA TYR A 46 4.38 -13.04 -11.37
C TYR A 46 5.67 -13.78 -11.71
N ASP A 47 6.25 -14.49 -10.74
CA ASP A 47 7.52 -15.20 -10.91
C ASP A 47 7.46 -16.22 -12.07
N GLU A 48 6.39 -17.03 -12.10
CA GLU A 48 6.23 -18.10 -13.10
C GLU A 48 5.21 -17.80 -14.20
N THR A 49 4.34 -16.80 -14.00
CA THR A 49 3.21 -16.53 -14.91
C THR A 49 2.98 -15.05 -15.13
N GLU A 50 2.45 -14.72 -16.30
CA GLU A 50 1.87 -13.40 -16.54
C GLU A 50 0.34 -13.54 -16.61
N ARG A 51 -0.38 -12.58 -16.05
CA ARG A 51 -1.84 -12.52 -16.14
C ARG A 51 -2.28 -11.17 -16.67
N LEU A 52 -3.29 -11.20 -17.54
CA LEU A 52 -3.95 -10.02 -18.06
C LEU A 52 -5.28 -9.84 -17.33
N HIS A 53 -5.52 -8.65 -16.80
CA HIS A 53 -6.79 -8.27 -16.17
C HIS A 53 -7.46 -7.18 -17.00
N TYR A 54 -8.80 -7.13 -16.98
CA TYR A 54 -9.59 -6.16 -17.75
C TYR A 54 -9.26 -4.70 -17.42
N SER A 55 -8.94 -4.42 -16.16
CA SER A 55 -8.41 -3.14 -15.71
C SER A 55 -7.72 -3.28 -14.36
N MET A 56 -7.05 -2.21 -13.92
CA MET A 56 -6.49 -2.17 -12.58
C MET A 56 -7.56 -2.28 -11.47
N VAL A 57 -8.80 -1.80 -11.73
CA VAL A 57 -9.92 -1.96 -10.79
C VAL A 57 -10.37 -3.41 -10.70
N HIS A 58 -10.43 -4.12 -11.83
CA HIS A 58 -10.72 -5.56 -11.84
C HIS A 58 -9.65 -6.35 -11.11
N HIS A 59 -8.37 -6.03 -11.34
CA HIS A 59 -7.29 -6.66 -10.62
C HIS A 59 -7.40 -6.43 -9.10
N TYR A 60 -7.72 -5.22 -8.65
CA TYR A 60 -7.97 -4.93 -7.23
C TYR A 60 -9.08 -5.84 -6.66
N ASN A 61 -10.23 -5.90 -7.35
CA ASN A 61 -11.35 -6.74 -6.92
C ASN A 61 -10.99 -8.22 -6.87
N GLU A 62 -10.30 -8.73 -7.88
CA GLU A 62 -9.90 -10.14 -7.95
C GLU A 62 -8.88 -10.48 -6.87
N TRP A 63 -7.85 -9.65 -6.71
CA TRP A 63 -6.78 -9.85 -5.74
C TRP A 63 -7.32 -9.82 -4.31
N TYR A 64 -7.97 -8.73 -3.91
CA TYR A 64 -8.50 -8.61 -2.55
C TYR A 64 -9.72 -9.51 -2.33
N GLY A 65 -10.52 -9.78 -3.37
CA GLY A 65 -11.63 -10.73 -3.33
C GLY A 65 -11.17 -12.16 -3.06
N ALA A 66 -10.03 -12.57 -3.63
CA ALA A 66 -9.45 -13.90 -3.35
C ALA A 66 -9.05 -14.05 -1.87
N TYR A 67 -8.42 -13.03 -1.29
CA TYR A 67 -8.11 -13.03 0.15
C TYR A 67 -9.39 -12.95 0.99
N TRP A 68 -10.34 -12.09 0.62
CA TRP A 68 -11.63 -11.96 1.29
C TRP A 68 -12.41 -13.29 1.36
N ASN A 69 -12.37 -14.08 0.30
CA ASN A 69 -13.07 -15.36 0.23
C ASN A 69 -12.22 -16.56 0.66
N ALA A 70 -10.99 -16.34 1.15
CA ALA A 70 -10.13 -17.43 1.59
C ALA A 70 -10.77 -18.22 2.76
N THR A 71 -10.67 -19.54 2.71
CA THR A 71 -11.19 -20.44 3.74
C THR A 71 -10.18 -20.72 4.87
N TRP A 72 -8.95 -20.23 4.71
CA TRP A 72 -7.87 -20.38 5.68
C TRP A 72 -7.68 -19.09 6.51
N PRO A 73 -7.10 -19.18 7.71
CA PRO A 73 -6.91 -18.03 8.59
C PRO A 73 -6.07 -16.93 7.94
N ARG A 74 -6.58 -15.70 7.93
CA ARG A 74 -5.93 -14.57 7.25
C ARG A 74 -5.97 -13.31 8.12
N VAL A 75 -5.03 -12.43 7.85
CA VAL A 75 -5.02 -11.06 8.37
C VAL A 75 -5.02 -10.11 7.19
N MET A 76 -5.96 -9.17 7.17
CA MET A 76 -6.00 -8.10 6.17
C MET A 76 -5.84 -6.78 6.91
N VAL A 77 -4.83 -6.02 6.51
CA VAL A 77 -4.47 -4.76 7.16
C VAL A 77 -4.60 -3.63 6.14
N ARG A 78 -5.26 -2.54 6.52
CA ARG A 78 -5.30 -1.34 5.68
C ARG A 78 -3.95 -0.65 5.71
N TYR A 79 -3.54 -0.13 4.56
CA TYR A 79 -2.29 0.60 4.46
C TYR A 79 -2.31 1.84 5.37
N GLU A 80 -3.44 2.51 5.47
CA GLU A 80 -3.66 3.65 6.34
C GLU A 80 -3.45 3.32 7.82
N ASP A 81 -3.92 2.15 8.29
CA ASP A 81 -3.74 1.76 9.70
C ASP A 81 -2.26 1.51 10.02
N LEU A 82 -1.53 0.88 9.09
CA LEU A 82 -0.06 0.72 9.20
C LEU A 82 0.65 2.07 9.24
N ILE A 83 0.12 3.08 8.54
CA ILE A 83 0.70 4.42 8.51
C ILE A 83 0.44 5.18 9.82
N PHE A 84 -0.82 5.24 10.25
CA PHE A 84 -1.23 6.12 11.34
C PHE A 84 -1.07 5.48 12.72
N HIS A 85 -1.12 4.14 12.79
CA HIS A 85 -1.07 3.38 14.02
C HIS A 85 -0.12 2.17 13.94
N PRO A 86 1.11 2.32 13.41
CA PRO A 86 1.98 1.19 13.10
C PRO A 86 2.25 0.28 14.30
N ARG A 87 2.49 0.87 15.49
CA ARG A 87 2.71 0.11 16.73
C ARG A 87 1.48 -0.73 17.09
N LYS A 88 0.31 -0.09 17.19
CA LYS A 88 -0.95 -0.75 17.55
C LYS A 88 -1.30 -1.86 16.56
N VAL A 89 -1.15 -1.59 15.26
CA VAL A 89 -1.40 -2.57 14.21
C VAL A 89 -0.42 -3.73 14.29
N THR A 90 0.89 -3.45 14.39
CA THR A 90 1.91 -4.51 14.50
C THR A 90 1.69 -5.38 15.72
N GLN A 91 1.38 -4.77 16.87
CA GLN A 91 1.03 -5.49 18.10
C GLN A 91 -0.20 -6.38 17.88
N THR A 92 -1.29 -5.81 17.34
CA THR A 92 -2.54 -6.56 17.07
C THR A 92 -2.29 -7.75 16.15
N VAL A 93 -1.51 -7.57 15.08
CA VAL A 93 -1.17 -8.64 14.14
C VAL A 93 -0.28 -9.69 14.82
N CYS A 94 0.69 -9.26 15.63
CA CYS A 94 1.58 -10.16 16.37
C CYS A 94 0.80 -11.05 17.35
N GLU A 95 -0.08 -10.44 18.14
CA GLU A 95 -0.96 -11.13 19.08
C GLU A 95 -1.93 -12.08 18.35
N CYS A 96 -2.50 -11.65 17.22
CA CYS A 96 -3.35 -12.49 16.37
C CYS A 96 -2.61 -13.74 15.87
N ALA A 97 -1.30 -13.65 15.64
CA ALA A 97 -0.45 -14.78 15.24
C ALA A 97 0.06 -15.62 16.44
N GLY A 98 -0.38 -15.32 17.66
CA GLY A 98 0.08 -15.99 18.90
C GLY A 98 1.44 -15.50 19.41
N GLY A 99 1.94 -14.39 18.87
CA GLY A 99 3.17 -13.74 19.29
C GLY A 99 2.95 -12.66 20.35
N ARG A 100 4.06 -12.07 20.80
CA ARG A 100 4.06 -10.85 21.63
C ARG A 100 5.11 -9.91 21.08
N LEU A 101 4.78 -8.61 21.04
CA LEU A 101 5.74 -7.60 20.61
C LEU A 101 6.86 -7.49 21.65
N THR A 102 8.09 -7.86 21.29
CA THR A 102 9.26 -7.68 22.17
C THR A 102 9.82 -6.29 21.97
N GLY A 103 9.80 -5.46 23.01
CA GLY A 103 10.52 -4.19 23.00
C GLY A 103 12.02 -4.44 22.97
N SER A 104 12.65 -4.39 21.80
CA SER A 104 14.10 -4.27 21.71
C SER A 104 14.45 -2.80 21.64
N LEU A 105 15.04 -2.27 22.73
CA LEU A 105 15.83 -1.04 22.67
C LEU A 105 16.84 -1.16 21.53
N PRO A 106 17.17 -0.07 20.81
CA PRO A 106 18.22 -0.08 19.81
C PRO A 106 19.50 -0.68 20.42
N LYS A 107 20.08 -1.69 19.76
CA LYS A 107 21.45 -2.11 20.08
C LYS A 107 22.35 -0.88 19.89
N GLY A 108 22.86 -0.35 20.99
CA GLY A 108 23.72 0.84 20.97
C GLY A 108 23.16 2.07 21.69
N THR A 109 22.00 2.01 22.38
CA THR A 109 21.73 3.00 23.42
C THR A 109 22.80 2.88 24.49
N LEU A 110 23.73 3.83 24.44
CA LEU A 110 24.69 4.08 25.51
C LEU A 110 23.88 4.37 26.78
N ASP A 111 24.27 3.78 27.90
CA ASP A 111 23.75 4.23 29.18
C ASP A 111 24.18 5.69 29.45
N GLU A 112 23.69 6.26 30.56
CA GLU A 112 24.10 7.59 31.03
C GLU A 112 25.62 7.76 31.22
N ASN A 113 26.37 6.65 31.16
CA ASN A 113 27.83 6.57 31.29
C ASN A 113 28.55 6.23 29.98
N GLY A 114 27.87 6.19 28.83
CA GLY A 114 28.52 5.96 27.54
C GLY A 114 28.93 4.50 27.27
N GLN A 115 28.35 3.51 27.97
CA GLN A 115 28.70 2.10 27.78
C GLN A 115 27.65 1.36 26.93
N GLU A 116 28.12 0.57 25.96
CA GLU A 116 27.27 -0.38 25.22
C GLU A 116 26.66 -1.39 26.18
N ASN A 117 25.32 -1.40 26.25
CA ASN A 117 24.57 -2.34 27.06
C ASN A 117 24.64 -3.77 26.48
N ARG A 118 25.79 -4.42 26.62
CA ARG A 118 25.97 -5.84 26.33
C ARG A 118 25.44 -6.63 27.53
N LYS A 119 24.22 -7.14 27.41
CA LYS A 119 23.51 -8.09 28.30
C LYS A 119 22.32 -7.50 29.06
N ALA A 120 21.28 -7.06 28.36
CA ALA A 120 19.94 -7.28 28.87
C ALA A 120 19.53 -8.70 28.47
N ASN A 121 19.62 -9.64 29.40
CA ASN A 121 18.97 -10.95 29.27
C ASN A 121 17.45 -10.69 29.40
N PRO A 122 16.62 -10.92 28.36
CA PRO A 122 15.20 -10.58 28.39
C PRO A 122 14.42 -11.67 29.13
N SER A 123 14.72 -11.89 30.41
CA SER A 123 13.89 -12.71 31.26
C SER A 123 12.72 -11.86 31.78
N ASN A 124 11.55 -12.00 31.15
CA ASN A 124 10.21 -11.75 31.71
C ASN A 124 9.90 -10.39 32.36
N LYS A 125 10.63 -9.32 32.07
CA LYS A 125 10.15 -7.99 32.47
C LYS A 125 9.07 -7.58 31.46
N GLU A 126 7.82 -7.51 31.92
CA GLU A 126 6.74 -6.87 31.15
C GLU A 126 7.20 -5.44 30.85
N VAL A 127 7.55 -5.21 29.59
CA VAL A 127 7.82 -3.87 29.07
C VAL A 127 6.48 -3.17 29.04
N SER A 128 6.37 -2.03 29.72
CA SER A 128 5.11 -1.28 29.73
C SER A 128 4.75 -0.86 28.30
N GLU A 129 3.47 -0.67 28.02
CA GLU A 129 3.03 -0.23 26.70
C GLU A 129 3.65 1.11 26.27
N ASP A 130 4.16 1.91 27.20
CA ASP A 130 4.78 3.21 26.91
C ASP A 130 6.29 3.12 26.63
N ASP A 131 6.94 1.99 26.94
CA ASP A 131 8.41 1.87 26.88
C ASP A 131 8.97 1.38 25.53
N VAL A 132 8.11 1.01 24.57
CA VAL A 132 8.57 0.58 23.23
C VAL A 132 8.52 1.76 22.26
N GLU A 133 9.65 2.44 22.13
CA GLU A 133 9.83 3.51 21.14
C GLU A 133 9.75 2.94 19.71
N PHE A 134 8.68 3.28 18.99
CA PHE A 134 8.51 2.87 17.60
C PHE A 134 9.30 3.82 16.69
N TYR A 135 10.39 3.35 16.11
CA TYR A 135 11.21 4.15 15.20
C TYR A 135 10.67 4.11 13.77
N TYR A 136 10.63 5.27 13.12
CA TYR A 136 10.29 5.37 11.71
C TYR A 136 11.58 5.44 10.89
N VAL A 137 11.76 4.49 9.98
CA VAL A 137 12.84 4.55 8.98
C VAL A 137 12.50 5.67 8.00
N LYS A 138 13.30 6.74 8.03
CA LYS A 138 13.10 7.91 7.17
C LYS A 138 13.84 7.76 5.85
N GLU A 139 14.91 6.98 5.86
CA GLU A 139 15.77 6.72 4.72
C GLU A 139 15.08 5.79 3.71
N SER A 140 15.55 5.82 2.46
CA SER A 140 15.08 4.86 1.47
C SER A 140 15.57 3.45 1.81
N ALA A 141 14.68 2.47 1.78
CA ALA A 141 15.03 1.05 1.89
C ALA A 141 15.98 0.56 0.76
N LYS A 142 16.25 1.41 -0.25
CA LYS A 142 17.00 1.08 -1.46
C LYS A 142 18.24 1.95 -1.63
N ASP A 143 18.90 2.31 -0.52
CA ASP A 143 19.97 3.32 -0.55
C ASP A 143 21.14 2.98 -1.49
N ASN A 144 21.36 1.69 -1.82
CA ASN A 144 22.46 1.23 -2.68
C ASN A 144 22.06 0.39 -3.91
N SER A 145 20.76 0.30 -4.28
CA SER A 145 20.38 -0.39 -5.52
C SER A 145 20.22 0.60 -6.68
N ALA A 146 20.72 0.21 -7.86
CA ALA A 146 20.63 0.94 -9.12
C ALA A 146 19.18 1.00 -9.63
N VAL A 147 18.31 1.70 -8.88
CA VAL A 147 16.90 1.87 -9.21
C VAL A 147 16.70 3.27 -9.77
N HIS A 148 16.04 3.35 -10.92
CA HIS A 148 15.85 4.57 -11.69
C HIS A 148 15.12 5.67 -10.88
N GLY A 149 15.73 6.86 -10.77
CA GLY A 149 15.13 8.05 -10.15
C GLY A 149 16.16 8.91 -9.40
N ARG A 150 16.10 10.26 -9.56
CA ARG A 150 17.05 11.19 -8.88
C ARG A 150 16.71 11.43 -7.41
N HIS A 151 15.48 11.19 -7.00
CA HIS A 151 15.03 11.29 -5.61
C HIS A 151 14.48 9.94 -5.15
N LYS A 152 15.05 9.41 -4.07
CA LYS A 152 14.56 8.20 -3.41
C LYS A 152 13.67 8.64 -2.26
N SER A 153 12.35 8.52 -2.39
CA SER A 153 11.49 8.76 -1.25
C SER A 153 11.62 7.62 -0.24
N GLY A 154 11.88 7.98 1.02
CA GLY A 154 11.75 7.05 2.15
C GLY A 154 10.29 6.68 2.40
N LEU A 155 10.04 5.69 3.25
CA LEU A 155 8.67 5.27 3.58
C LEU A 155 7.82 6.46 4.07
N LEU A 156 8.37 7.25 5.00
CA LEU A 156 7.67 8.42 5.53
C LEU A 156 7.39 9.50 4.46
N GLU A 157 8.33 9.74 3.56
CA GLU A 157 8.14 10.71 2.48
C GLU A 157 7.07 10.25 1.49
N ALA A 158 7.09 8.98 1.10
CA ALA A 158 6.04 8.37 0.29
C ALA A 158 4.68 8.50 0.98
N MET A 159 4.60 8.21 2.28
CA MET A 159 3.38 8.37 3.06
C MET A 159 2.87 9.80 3.04
N LEU A 160 3.74 10.80 3.27
CA LEU A 160 3.38 12.22 3.20
C LEU A 160 2.97 12.65 1.79
N GLN A 161 3.51 12.01 0.76
CA GLN A 161 3.19 12.31 -0.63
C GLN A 161 1.81 11.77 -1.02
N TYR A 162 1.47 10.55 -0.61
CA TYR A 162 0.20 9.90 -0.96
C TYR A 162 -0.93 10.17 0.04
N SER A 163 -0.63 10.72 1.21
CA SER A 163 -1.65 11.12 2.20
C SER A 163 -2.27 12.49 1.94
N ARG A 164 -1.70 13.30 1.03
CA ARG A 164 -2.20 14.65 0.73
C ARG A 164 -3.64 14.65 0.21
N GLU A 165 -4.31 15.77 0.42
CA GLU A 165 -5.59 16.07 -0.21
C GLU A 165 -5.44 16.03 -1.74
N ASN A 166 -6.54 15.70 -2.44
CA ASN A 166 -6.61 15.61 -3.90
C ASN A 166 -5.96 14.35 -4.54
N ARG A 167 -6.18 13.17 -3.95
CA ARG A 167 -5.70 11.87 -4.48
C ARG A 167 -6.23 11.52 -5.89
N ASN A 168 -7.26 12.23 -6.35
CA ASN A 168 -7.95 11.96 -7.61
C ASN A 168 -7.64 13.01 -8.70
N HIS A 169 -6.71 13.93 -8.47
CA HIS A 169 -6.47 15.07 -9.38
C HIS A 169 -6.09 14.71 -10.82
N ASN A 170 -5.55 13.51 -11.04
CA ASN A 170 -5.16 13.02 -12.38
C ASN A 170 -6.13 11.98 -12.95
N MET A 171 -7.26 11.73 -12.28
CA MET A 171 -8.33 10.87 -12.78
C MET A 171 -9.36 11.71 -13.52
N THR A 172 -9.78 11.27 -14.71
CA THR A 172 -10.89 11.93 -15.39
C THR A 172 -12.21 11.57 -14.72
N LYS A 173 -13.28 12.27 -15.10
CA LYS A 173 -14.63 11.92 -14.63
C LYS A 173 -14.98 10.49 -15.02
N GLU A 174 -14.62 10.06 -16.22
CA GLU A 174 -14.90 8.72 -16.73
C GLU A 174 -14.12 7.65 -15.94
N ASP A 175 -12.86 7.93 -15.54
CA ASP A 175 -12.10 7.04 -14.65
C ASP A 175 -12.80 6.91 -13.28
N LEU A 176 -13.32 8.01 -12.73
CA LEU A 176 -14.03 8.02 -11.45
C LEU A 176 -15.36 7.27 -11.53
N ASP A 177 -16.15 7.53 -12.58
CA ASP A 177 -17.42 6.84 -12.83
C ASP A 177 -17.19 5.33 -13.03
N PHE A 178 -16.20 4.95 -13.84
CA PHE A 178 -15.81 3.56 -14.02
C PHE A 178 -15.38 2.90 -12.71
N THR A 179 -14.59 3.61 -11.89
CA THR A 179 -14.15 3.12 -10.58
C THR A 179 -15.33 2.88 -9.64
N GLN A 180 -16.28 3.81 -9.58
CA GLN A 180 -17.48 3.68 -8.75
C GLN A 180 -18.36 2.50 -9.18
N GLN A 181 -18.50 2.28 -10.48
CA GLN A 181 -19.32 1.18 -11.02
C GLN A 181 -18.66 -0.19 -10.89
N THR A 182 -17.32 -0.23 -10.95
CA THR A 182 -16.58 -1.49 -11.06
C THR A 182 -16.09 -1.99 -9.70
N LEU A 183 -15.74 -1.11 -8.75
CA LEU A 183 -15.24 -1.55 -7.44
C LEU A 183 -16.29 -2.37 -6.70
N ASN A 184 -15.85 -3.45 -6.07
CA ASN A 184 -16.73 -4.29 -5.28
C ASN A 184 -17.18 -3.54 -4.01
N PRO A 185 -18.48 -3.21 -3.84
CA PRO A 185 -18.96 -2.43 -2.72
C PRO A 185 -18.77 -3.14 -1.37
N GLN A 186 -18.80 -4.48 -1.34
CA GLN A 186 -18.57 -5.25 -0.12
C GLN A 186 -17.11 -5.15 0.36
N LEU A 187 -16.15 -5.14 -0.58
CA LEU A 187 -14.74 -4.92 -0.23
C LEU A 187 -14.52 -3.51 0.30
N LEU A 188 -15.15 -2.51 -0.31
CA LEU A 188 -15.05 -1.12 0.15
C LEU A 188 -15.63 -0.96 1.55
N ASP A 189 -16.82 -1.52 1.79
CA ASP A 189 -17.46 -1.51 3.11
C ASP A 189 -16.60 -2.23 4.15
N TYR A 190 -16.05 -3.40 3.82
CA TYR A 190 -15.17 -4.15 4.71
C TYR A 190 -13.93 -3.35 5.14
N PHE A 191 -13.33 -2.60 4.22
CA PHE A 191 -12.19 -1.73 4.54
C PHE A 191 -12.60 -0.34 5.06
N HIS A 192 -13.90 -0.11 5.24
CA HIS A 192 -14.47 1.19 5.63
C HIS A 192 -14.06 2.34 4.69
N TYR A 193 -13.86 2.03 3.41
CA TYR A 193 -13.67 3.05 2.39
C TYR A 193 -15.05 3.59 1.99
N LYS A 194 -15.17 4.92 2.03
CA LYS A 194 -16.36 5.58 1.51
C LYS A 194 -16.37 5.44 -0.01
N THR A 195 -17.47 4.94 -0.56
CA THR A 195 -17.75 5.11 -1.98
C THR A 195 -17.80 6.61 -2.27
N ILE A 196 -17.17 7.03 -3.36
CA ILE A 196 -17.31 8.39 -3.86
C ILE A 196 -18.79 8.54 -4.21
N SER A 197 -19.55 9.26 -3.39
CA SER A 197 -20.95 9.54 -3.70
C SER A 197 -20.98 10.43 -4.92
N ALA A 198 -21.68 10.00 -5.97
CA ALA A 198 -21.98 10.82 -7.13
C ALA A 198 -22.87 11.99 -6.69
N GLY A 199 -22.25 13.08 -6.22
CA GLY A 199 -22.98 14.27 -5.78
C GLY A 199 -22.27 15.05 -4.69
N VAL A 200 -21.28 15.85 -5.08
CA VAL A 200 -21.14 17.26 -4.66
C VAL A 200 -20.66 18.04 -5.88
#